data_AF-S3B1C2-F1
#
_entry.id   AF-S3B1C2-F1
#
_cell.length_a   1.000
_cell.length_b   1.000
_cell.length_c   1.000
_cell.angle_alpha   90.00
_cell.angle_beta   90.00
_cell.angle_gamma   90.00
#
_symmetry.space_group_name_H-M   'P 1'
#
loop_
_entity.id
_entity.type
_entity.pdbx_description
1 polymer ?
#
loop_
_entity_poly.entity_id
_entity_poly.type
_entity_poly.pdbx_seq_one_letter_code
_entity_poly.pdbx_strand_id
1 'polypeptide(L)' 'MYFRAHDIDAALAAVERTGGSVLSPVQQAPHGRYATVRDPDGGLFSLLGP' A
#
# COMPACT_ATOMS: atom_id res chain seq x y z
N MET A 1 8.27 -5.34 -3.70
CA MET A 1 7.31 -6.20 -4.46
C MET A 1 6.01 -5.45 -4.63
N TYR A 2 5.31 -5.59 -5.76
CA TYR A 2 4.03 -4.93 -6.01
C TYR A 2 2.87 -5.91 -5.89
N PHE A 3 1.84 -5.53 -5.14
CA PHE A 3 0.57 -6.25 -5.05
C PHE A 3 -0.55 -5.36 -5.59
N ARG A 4 -1.38 -5.91 -6.47
CA ARG A 4 -2.53 -5.17 -6.99
C ARG A 4 -3.67 -5.19 -5.99
N ALA A 5 -4.21 -4.02 -5.69
CA ALA A 5 -5.43 -3.83 -4.93
C ALA A 5 -6.50 -3.23 -5.85
N HIS A 6 -7.75 -3.69 -5.75
CA HIS A 6 -8.84 -3.07 -6.50
C HIS A 6 -9.18 -1.68 -5.96
N ASP A 7 -9.01 -1.49 -4.65
CA ASP A 7 -9.16 -0.22 -3.94
C ASP A 7 -7.91 -0.03 -3.07
N ILE A 8 -7.09 0.96 -3.42
CA ILE A 8 -5.86 1.24 -2.69
C ILE A 8 -6.13 1.83 -1.32
N ASP A 9 -7.17 2.64 -1.18
CA ASP A 9 -7.47 3.33 0.08
C ASP A 9 -7.98 2.31 1.11
N ALA A 10 -8.83 1.36 0.70
CA ALA A 10 -9.25 0.23 1.53
C ALA A 10 -8.07 -0.69 1.91
N ALA A 11 -7.13 -0.93 1.00
CA ALA A 11 -5.96 -1.75 1.27
C ALA A 11 -4.99 -1.09 2.26
N LEU A 12 -4.79 0.23 2.17
CA LEU A 12 -3.98 0.98 3.14
C LEU A 12 -4.62 0.99 4.53
N ALA A 13 -5.94 1.18 4.61
CA ALA A 13 -6.66 1.07 5.87
C ALA A 13 -6.53 -0.34 6.49
N ALA A 14 -6.50 -1.38 5.66
CA ALA A 14 -6.27 -2.74 6.14
C ALA A 14 -4.86 -2.93 6.70
N VAL A 15 -3.83 -2.38 6.04
CA VAL A 15 -2.44 -2.40 6.53
C VAL A 15 -2.37 -1.78 7.93
N GLU A 16 -2.90 -0.56 8.09
CA GLU A 16 -2.89 0.14 9.38
C GLU A 16 -3.64 -0.63 10.46
N ARG A 17 -4.82 -1.16 10.15
CA ARG A 17 -5.62 -1.97 11.08
C ARG A 17 -4.91 -3.25 11.55
N THR A 18 -4.03 -3.81 10.72
CA THR A 18 -3.24 -5.00 11.06
C THR A 18 -1.92 -4.69 11.76
N GLY A 19 -1.65 -3.42 12.08
CA GLY A 19 -0.41 -2.98 12.75
C GLY A 19 0.75 -2.69 11.79
N GLY A 20 0.48 -2.69 10.48
CA GLY A 20 1.42 -2.18 9.48
C GLY A 20 1.42 -0.66 9.43
N SER A 21 2.29 -0.11 8.58
CA SER A 21 2.45 1.34 8.41
C SER A 21 2.53 1.72 6.94
N VAL A 22 1.94 2.86 6.61
CA VAL A 22 2.11 3.50 5.30
C VAL A 22 3.37 4.37 5.35
N LEU A 23 4.36 4.05 4.53
CA LEU A 23 5.67 4.70 4.56
C LEU A 23 5.75 5.90 3.63
N SER A 24 4.85 6.00 2.65
CA SER A 24 4.78 7.10 1.70
C SER A 24 3.34 7.48 1.43
N PRO A 25 3.02 8.78 1.24
CA PRO A 25 1.75 9.18 0.67
C PRO A 25 1.46 8.44 -0.64
N VAL A 26 0.18 8.25 -0.98
CA VAL A 26 -0.19 7.65 -2.27
C VAL A 26 0.36 8.50 -3.41
N GLN A 27 1.14 7.88 -4.29
CA GLN A 27 1.74 8.51 -5.46
C GLN A 27 0.96 8.13 -6.72
N GLN A 28 0.80 9.09 -7.62
CA GLN A 28 0.18 8.90 -8.94
C GLN A 28 1.25 8.42 -9.94
N ALA A 29 0.92 7.40 -10.73
CA ALA A 29 1.76 6.90 -11.81
C ALA A 29 0.93 6.67 -13.08
N PRO A 30 1.56 6.55 -14.27
CA PRO A 30 0.84 6.28 -15.52
C PRO A 30 0.00 5.00 -15.52
N HIS A 31 0.28 4.08 -14.59
CA HIS A 31 -0.32 2.75 -14.48
C HIS A 31 -1.21 2.60 -13.22
N GLY A 32 -1.52 3.70 -12.54
CA GLY A 32 -2.40 3.75 -11.37
C GLY A 32 -1.80 4.46 -10.17
N ARG A 33 -2.46 4.32 -9.03
CA ARG A 33 -2.01 4.85 -7.73
C ARG A 33 -1.20 3.80 -7.00
N TYR A 34 -0.10 4.18 -6.35
CA TYR A 34 0.68 3.26 -5.52
C TYR A 34 1.14 3.87 -4.21
N ALA A 35 1.38 3.00 -3.22
CA ALA A 35 1.94 3.37 -1.94
C ALA A 35 2.82 2.25 -1.40
N THR A 36 3.93 2.62 -0.76
CA THR A 36 4.81 1.65 -0.09
C THR A 36 4.40 1.55 1.38
N VAL A 37 4.31 0.31 1.84
CA VAL A 37 3.89 -0.04 3.20
C VAL A 37 4.88 -1.00 3.83
N ARG A 38 4.79 -1.08 5.15
CA ARG A 38 5.52 -2.02 5.99
C ARG A 38 4.55 -2.83 6.82
N ASP A 39 4.69 -4.15 6.83
CA ASP A 39 3.93 -5.03 7.72
C ASP A 39 4.46 -4.98 9.18
N PRO A 40 3.76 -5.57 10.15
CA PRO A 40 4.19 -5.59 11.55
C PRO A 40 5.56 -6.24 11.78
N ASP A 41 5.93 -7.22 10.94
CA ASP A 41 7.18 -7.97 11.02
C ASP A 41 8.35 -7.24 10.33
N GLY A 42 8.09 -6.08 9.72
CA GLY A 42 9.07 -5.25 9.05
C GLY A 42 9.23 -5.49 7.54
N GLY A 43 8.42 -6.35 6.95
CA GLY A 43 8.39 -6.62 5.52
C GLY A 43 7.93 -5.41 4.70
N LEU A 44 8.64 -5.12 3.61
CA LEU A 44 8.39 -3.96 2.75
C LEU A 44 7.76 -4.39 1.41
N PHE A 45 6.62 -3.79 1.08
CA PHE A 45 5.96 -4.00 -0.21
C PHE A 45 5.16 -2.77 -0.63
N SER A 46 4.74 -2.75 -1.88
CA SER A 46 3.98 -1.66 -2.47
C SER A 46 2.61 -2.17 -2.93
N LEU A 47 1.57 -1.42 -2.62
CA LEU A 47 0.22 -1.62 -3.14
C LEU A 47 0.04 -0.77 -4.39
N LEU A 48 -0.56 -1.36 -5.43
CA LEU A 48 -0.89 -0.70 -6.69
C LEU A 48 -2.39 -0.84 -6.94
N GLY A 49 -3.11 0.27 -7.00
CA GLY A 49 -4.52 0.32 -7.36
C GLY A 49 -4.77 1.17 -8.60
N PRO A 50 -6.01 1.19 -9.11
CA PRO A 50 -6.41 2.13 -10.15
C PRO A 50 -6.17 3.59 -9.74
#